data_AF-A0A9D4LUH7-F1
#
_entry.id   AF-A0A9D4LUH7-F1
#
_cell.length_a   1.000
_cell.length_b   1.000
_cell.length_c   1.000
_cell.angle_alpha   90.00
_cell.angle_beta   90.00
_cell.angle_gamma   90.00
#
_symmetry.space_group_name_H-M   'P 1'
#
loop_
_entity.id
_entity.type
_entity.pdbx_description
1 polymer ?
#
loop_
_entity_poly.entity_id
_entity_poly.type
_entity_poly.pdbx_seq_one_letter_code
_entity_poly.pdbx_strand_id
1 'polypeptide(L)'
;MATGSDRETMGRRRNIDDELLELQNARQMFIERGRRGLHVENQSTPSHDIRPEEERDQSKTPGRANPSGNEQIQENGVKTPVATRLSESLINRELSEMSILRTQIGRENQNKDTDVKARELKIKELPLVERERKNKQEESRLKQYFEGKEFELKIKEAEFKRKCIEQTDRIAEQELRLQEKETSLLERISRIERMLELKEDDLICRERFLSQKERESGSPQTKTPLEKNKYLADIERRIEMLEREKHRMEFEDSDNFVLHRQRSYQDNAYEKLKLSVFSGAVPVPKNEVSFEDLKLEVDNVKVIYSQNTVKQSLRKELRGQAKRKMLHMKPEATVDEIMSVLDDNFGNVASIDTMLSKFLMAEQEQNETISEWGLRIEELLLHVTRKTRLDEHEKKEMLRKRFWRRLRNEELKNATRVHFESKLTYEELKIKFREEEFEIQISKDRL
;
A
#
# COMPACT_ATOMS: atom_id res chain seq x y z
N MET A 1 4.49 30.51 45.29
CA MET A 1 3.20 30.71 44.60
C MET A 1 3.44 30.44 43.12
N ALA A 2 2.78 29.43 42.53
CA ALA A 2 2.90 29.15 41.09
C ALA A 2 2.00 30.11 40.30
N THR A 3 2.51 30.65 39.19
CA THR A 3 1.83 31.65 38.36
C THR A 3 0.79 31.00 37.45
N GLY A 4 -0.31 31.71 37.17
CA GLY A 4 -1.51 31.14 36.53
C GLY A 4 -1.36 30.65 35.08
N SER A 5 -0.19 30.82 34.44
CA SER A 5 0.03 30.49 33.03
C SER A 5 0.11 28.98 32.75
N ASP A 6 0.51 28.16 33.72
CA ASP A 6 0.72 26.72 33.51
C ASP A 6 -0.56 25.88 33.62
N ARG A 7 -1.67 26.47 34.08
CA ARG A 7 -2.97 25.77 34.17
C ARG A 7 -3.71 25.68 32.85
N GLU A 8 -3.59 26.68 31.97
CA GLU A 8 -4.29 26.66 30.68
C GLU A 8 -3.62 25.73 29.66
N THR A 9 -2.29 25.64 29.66
CA THR A 9 -1.53 24.73 28.78
C THR A 9 -1.74 23.25 29.15
N MET A 10 -1.83 22.93 30.45
CA MET A 10 -2.22 21.59 30.94
C MET A 10 -3.73 21.30 30.84
N GLY A 11 -4.57 22.31 30.58
CA GLY A 11 -5.97 22.13 30.19
C GLY A 11 -6.09 21.67 28.73
N ARG A 12 -5.39 22.36 27.82
CA ARG A 12 -5.49 22.08 26.37
C ARG A 12 -4.79 20.81 25.90
N ARG A 13 -3.73 20.35 26.58
CA ARG A 13 -3.07 19.08 26.23
C ARG A 13 -3.98 17.85 26.43
N ARG A 14 -4.72 17.80 27.54
CA ARG A 14 -5.64 16.68 27.84
C ARG A 14 -6.70 16.49 26.75
N ASN A 15 -7.28 17.58 26.25
CA ASN A 15 -8.30 17.52 25.19
C ASN A 15 -7.81 16.87 23.88
N ILE A 16 -6.50 16.95 23.57
CA ILE A 16 -5.92 16.34 22.36
C ILE A 16 -5.66 14.84 22.56
N ASP A 17 -5.21 14.46 23.76
CA ASP A 17 -5.02 13.04 24.10
C ASP A 17 -6.39 12.32 24.18
N ASP A 18 -7.42 13.00 24.68
CA ASP A 18 -8.81 12.53 24.71
C ASP A 18 -9.40 12.39 23.28
N GLU A 19 -9.23 13.39 22.39
CA GLU A 19 -9.62 13.30 20.97
C GLU A 19 -8.89 12.16 20.23
N LEU A 20 -7.60 11.93 20.53
CA LEU A 20 -6.82 10.84 19.93
C LEU A 20 -7.36 9.47 20.39
N LEU A 21 -7.77 9.36 21.66
CA LEU A 21 -8.36 8.14 22.23
C LEU A 21 -9.76 7.87 21.64
N GLU A 22 -10.59 8.89 21.44
CA GLU A 22 -11.87 8.75 20.74
C GLU A 22 -11.70 8.26 19.29
N LEU A 23 -10.72 8.80 18.55
CA LEU A 23 -10.41 8.36 17.18
C LEU A 23 -9.90 6.90 17.14
N GLN A 24 -9.09 6.48 18.12
CA GLN A 24 -8.67 5.08 18.23
C GLN A 24 -9.85 4.15 18.53
N ASN A 25 -10.75 4.55 19.43
CA ASN A 25 -11.97 3.79 19.76
C ASN A 25 -12.93 3.69 18.56
N ALA A 26 -13.13 4.79 17.81
CA ALA A 26 -13.94 4.80 16.59
C ALA A 26 -13.38 3.84 15.52
N ARG A 27 -12.05 3.86 15.30
CA ARG A 27 -11.37 2.92 14.40
C ARG A 27 -11.56 1.47 14.83
N GLN A 28 -11.48 1.18 16.13
CA GLN A 28 -11.66 -0.18 16.65
C GLN A 28 -13.11 -0.67 16.49
N MET A 29 -14.11 0.19 16.74
CA MET A 29 -15.53 -0.12 16.49
C MET A 29 -15.82 -0.40 15.01
N PHE A 30 -15.17 0.32 14.09
CA PHE A 30 -15.31 0.06 12.65
C PHE A 30 -14.75 -1.32 12.26
N ILE A 31 -13.57 -1.69 12.77
CA ILE A 31 -12.97 -3.02 12.59
C ILE A 31 -13.89 -4.12 13.14
N GLU A 32 -14.50 -3.91 14.31
CA GLU A 32 -15.44 -4.88 14.89
C GLU A 32 -16.76 -4.99 14.13
N ARG A 33 -17.33 -3.90 13.62
CA ARG A 33 -18.52 -3.97 12.76
C ARG A 33 -18.23 -4.75 11.47
N GLY A 34 -17.08 -4.49 10.83
CA GLY A 34 -16.64 -5.26 9.67
C GLY A 34 -16.47 -6.77 9.95
N ARG A 35 -16.04 -7.14 11.16
CA ARG A 35 -15.97 -8.55 11.59
C ARG A 35 -17.35 -9.17 11.86
N ARG A 36 -18.28 -8.43 12.47
CA ARG A 36 -19.63 -8.94 12.77
C ARG A 36 -20.49 -9.13 11.51
N GLY A 37 -20.28 -8.32 10.47
CA GLY A 37 -20.94 -8.50 9.16
C GLY A 37 -20.53 -9.78 8.41
N LEU A 38 -19.47 -10.48 8.83
CA LEU A 38 -18.99 -11.74 8.24
C LEU A 38 -19.47 -12.99 9.00
N HIS A 39 -20.38 -12.84 9.97
CA HIS A 39 -21.03 -13.96 10.67
C HIS A 39 -22.54 -13.97 10.36
N VAL A 40 -22.87 -14.34 9.12
CA VAL A 40 -24.22 -14.83 8.79
C VAL A 40 -24.27 -16.30 9.15
N GLU A 41 -25.27 -16.70 9.93
CA GLU A 41 -25.36 -18.02 10.54
C GLU A 41 -25.68 -19.11 9.52
N ASN A 42 -24.79 -20.09 9.36
CA ASN A 42 -25.14 -21.39 8.78
C ASN A 42 -25.89 -22.24 9.81
N GLN A 43 -27.17 -21.93 10.05
CA GLN A 43 -28.05 -22.81 10.82
C GLN A 43 -28.52 -23.97 9.92
N SER A 44 -27.89 -25.13 10.10
CA SER A 44 -28.24 -26.37 9.38
C SER A 44 -29.54 -26.96 9.94
N THR A 45 -30.50 -27.28 9.07
CA THR A 45 -31.74 -27.98 9.45
C THR A 45 -31.47 -29.44 9.85
N PRO A 46 -32.14 -29.99 10.88
CA PRO A 46 -31.99 -31.39 11.27
C PRO A 46 -32.75 -32.32 10.31
N SER A 47 -32.07 -33.33 9.75
CA SER A 47 -32.71 -34.42 9.01
C SER A 47 -33.04 -35.61 9.91
N HIS A 48 -34.16 -36.27 9.62
CA HIS A 48 -34.76 -37.33 10.44
C HIS A 48 -33.94 -38.63 10.52
N ASP A 49 -34.07 -39.31 11.66
CA ASP A 49 -33.60 -40.68 11.91
C ASP A 49 -34.15 -41.70 10.90
N ILE A 50 -33.27 -42.59 10.43
CA ILE A 50 -33.66 -43.93 9.94
C ILE A 50 -32.75 -44.98 10.61
N ARG A 51 -33.40 -46.04 11.10
CA ARG A 51 -32.82 -47.20 11.82
C ARG A 51 -31.76 -47.96 11.01
N PRO A 52 -30.80 -48.63 11.70
CA PRO A 52 -30.00 -49.71 11.10
C PRO A 52 -30.71 -51.07 11.22
N GLU A 53 -30.50 -51.94 10.22
CA GLU A 53 -30.60 -53.40 10.35
C GLU A 53 -29.29 -54.05 9.87
N GLU A 54 -29.10 -55.31 10.24
CA GLU A 54 -27.79 -55.96 10.38
C GLU A 54 -27.36 -56.84 9.19
N GLU A 55 -26.15 -57.37 9.35
CA GLU A 55 -25.68 -58.70 8.92
C GLU A 55 -24.92 -58.94 7.59
N ARG A 56 -23.76 -59.61 7.80
CA ARG A 56 -23.11 -60.67 7.00
C ARG A 56 -22.14 -60.35 5.84
N ASP A 57 -20.87 -60.35 6.26
CA ASP A 57 -19.88 -61.42 6.00
C ASP A 57 -19.05 -61.53 4.69
N GLN A 58 -17.73 -61.56 4.93
CA GLN A 58 -16.67 -62.38 4.31
C GLN A 58 -16.30 -62.21 2.81
N SER A 59 -15.08 -61.71 2.57
CA SER A 59 -13.97 -62.57 2.10
C SER A 59 -12.59 -61.88 2.02
N LYS A 60 -11.54 -62.71 1.94
CA LYS A 60 -10.09 -62.44 1.91
C LYS A 60 -9.57 -62.80 0.49
N THR A 61 -8.47 -62.32 -0.13
CA THR A 61 -7.29 -61.45 0.14
C THR A 61 -6.48 -61.38 -1.20
N PRO A 62 -5.24 -60.81 -1.34
CA PRO A 62 -4.59 -59.63 -0.75
C PRO A 62 -3.86 -58.71 -1.78
N GLY A 63 -3.48 -57.49 -1.37
CA GLY A 63 -2.13 -56.92 -1.61
C GLY A 63 -1.74 -56.32 -2.97
N ARG A 64 -1.55 -54.98 -2.99
CA ARG A 64 -0.34 -54.36 -3.54
C ARG A 64 -0.10 -52.96 -2.93
N ALA A 65 1.14 -52.66 -2.57
CA ALA A 65 1.54 -51.35 -2.05
C ALA A 65 2.18 -50.49 -3.15
N ASN A 66 1.89 -49.19 -3.18
CA ASN A 66 2.91 -48.13 -3.04
C ASN A 66 2.27 -46.71 -2.97
N PRO A 67 3.01 -45.70 -2.46
CA PRO A 67 2.44 -44.45 -1.98
C PRO A 67 2.64 -43.24 -2.91
N SER A 68 1.79 -42.22 -2.78
CA SER A 68 2.09 -40.81 -3.09
C SER A 68 0.93 -39.92 -2.64
N GLY A 69 0.82 -39.65 -1.35
CA GLY A 69 -0.09 -38.61 -0.84
C GLY A 69 0.52 -37.22 -1.07
N ASN A 70 -0.11 -36.41 -1.92
CA ASN A 70 0.24 -35.01 -2.11
C ASN A 70 -0.98 -34.17 -1.71
N GLU A 71 -1.14 -33.93 -0.42
CA GLU A 71 -2.20 -33.06 0.11
C GLU A 71 -1.84 -31.60 -0.20
N GLN A 72 -2.44 -31.05 -1.27
CA GLN A 72 -2.45 -29.61 -1.47
C GLN A 72 -3.39 -28.95 -0.45
N ILE A 73 -2.81 -28.47 0.65
CA ILE A 73 -3.48 -27.49 1.50
C ILE A 73 -3.67 -26.23 0.67
N GLN A 74 -4.90 -26.01 0.19
CA GLN A 74 -5.29 -24.73 -0.36
C GLN A 74 -5.43 -23.73 0.79
N GLU A 75 -4.42 -22.87 0.96
CA GLU A 75 -4.57 -21.70 1.82
C GLU A 75 -5.69 -20.82 1.27
N ASN A 76 -6.82 -20.79 1.97
CA ASN A 76 -7.90 -19.86 1.71
C ASN A 76 -7.41 -18.44 1.99
N GLY A 77 -6.80 -17.82 0.98
CA GLY A 77 -6.30 -16.46 1.03
C GLY A 77 -7.42 -15.49 1.41
N VAL A 78 -7.40 -15.02 2.65
CA VAL A 78 -8.31 -13.99 3.15
C VAL A 78 -8.07 -12.73 2.31
N LYS A 79 -8.95 -12.51 1.33
CA LYS A 79 -8.96 -11.31 0.50
C LYS A 79 -9.21 -10.11 1.40
N THR A 80 -8.13 -9.42 1.81
CA THR A 80 -8.22 -8.13 2.48
C THR A 80 -9.09 -7.20 1.61
N PRO A 81 -10.14 -6.57 2.18
CA PRO A 81 -11.04 -5.73 1.40
C PRO A 81 -10.27 -4.67 0.62
N VAL A 82 -10.63 -4.48 -0.66
CA VAL A 82 -9.93 -3.54 -1.55
C VAL A 82 -9.97 -2.10 -1.00
N ALA A 83 -11.04 -1.75 -0.27
CA ALA A 83 -11.18 -0.50 0.48
C ALA A 83 -10.01 -0.23 1.44
N THR A 84 -9.47 -1.26 2.11
CA THR A 84 -8.34 -1.11 3.06
C THR A 84 -7.03 -0.75 2.35
N ARG A 85 -6.84 -1.19 1.10
CA ARG A 85 -5.63 -0.86 0.30
C ARG A 85 -5.75 0.50 -0.37
N LEU A 86 -6.96 0.92 -0.73
CA LEU A 86 -7.22 2.23 -1.32
C LEU A 86 -6.99 3.37 -0.32
N SER A 87 -7.46 3.21 0.93
CA SER A 87 -7.18 4.18 2.00
C SER A 87 -5.68 4.30 2.29
N GLU A 88 -4.93 3.19 2.35
CA GLU A 88 -3.47 3.21 2.49
C GLU A 88 -2.78 3.95 1.32
N SER A 89 -3.23 3.76 0.08
CA SER A 89 -2.62 4.44 -1.08
C SER A 89 -2.81 5.97 -1.06
N LEU A 90 -3.99 6.44 -0.62
CA LEU A 90 -4.28 7.86 -0.42
C LEU A 90 -3.48 8.42 0.74
N ILE A 91 -3.47 7.74 1.90
CA ILE A 91 -2.65 8.13 3.06
C ILE A 91 -1.17 8.27 2.67
N ASN A 92 -0.63 7.35 1.88
CA ASN A 92 0.77 7.40 1.44
C ASN A 92 1.07 8.56 0.47
N ARG A 93 0.13 8.93 -0.41
CA ARG A 93 0.25 10.14 -1.25
C ARG A 93 0.28 11.40 -0.38
N GLU A 94 -0.68 11.53 0.53
CA GLU A 94 -0.83 12.69 1.42
C GLU A 94 0.38 12.84 2.37
N LEU A 95 0.95 11.74 2.85
CA LEU A 95 2.21 11.73 3.62
C LEU A 95 3.42 12.19 2.79
N SER A 96 3.44 11.91 1.47
CA SER A 96 4.48 12.38 0.56
C SER A 96 4.41 13.90 0.34
N GLU A 97 3.21 14.44 0.12
CA GLU A 97 3.00 15.89 -0.01
C GLU A 97 3.40 16.64 1.29
N MET A 98 3.08 16.07 2.46
CA MET A 98 3.57 16.57 3.76
C MET A 98 5.10 16.51 3.91
N SER A 99 5.76 15.49 3.36
CA SER A 99 7.23 15.37 3.35
C SER A 99 7.89 16.47 2.50
N ILE A 100 7.29 16.78 1.33
CA ILE A 100 7.74 17.86 0.45
C ILE A 100 7.62 19.22 1.16
N LEU A 101 6.48 19.49 1.81
CA LEU A 101 6.28 20.72 2.59
C LEU A 101 7.30 20.87 3.73
N ARG A 102 7.54 19.81 4.52
CA ARG A 102 8.59 19.79 5.56
C ARG A 102 9.98 20.07 4.99
N THR A 103 10.30 19.49 3.84
CA THR A 103 11.58 19.70 3.14
C THR A 103 11.73 21.16 2.66
N GLN A 104 10.66 21.75 2.13
CA GLN A 104 10.66 23.13 1.65
C GLN A 104 10.82 24.13 2.80
N ILE A 105 10.16 23.90 3.93
CA ILE A 105 10.34 24.68 5.18
C ILE A 105 11.79 24.56 5.68
N GLY A 106 12.38 23.36 5.64
CA GLY A 106 13.79 23.15 5.98
C GLY A 106 14.74 24.02 5.15
N ARG A 107 14.51 24.12 3.83
CA ARG A 107 15.30 24.98 2.93
C ARG A 107 15.08 26.47 3.18
N GLU A 108 13.84 26.90 3.47
CA GLU A 108 13.55 28.28 3.85
C GLU A 108 14.22 28.71 5.16
N ASN A 109 14.43 27.77 6.10
CA ASN A 109 15.16 28.03 7.33
C ASN A 109 16.69 28.09 7.07
N GLN A 110 17.25 27.19 6.26
CA GLN A 110 18.67 27.24 5.86
C GLN A 110 19.06 28.55 5.14
N ASN A 111 18.19 29.08 4.29
CA ASN A 111 18.39 30.38 3.63
C ASN A 111 18.29 31.59 4.58
N LYS A 112 17.77 31.41 5.80
CA LYS A 112 17.74 32.45 6.84
C LYS A 112 18.98 32.40 7.72
N ASP A 113 19.56 31.22 7.99
CA ASP A 113 20.83 31.10 8.72
C ASP A 113 21.98 31.86 8.04
N THR A 114 21.97 31.97 6.70
CA THR A 114 22.95 32.77 5.97
C THR A 114 22.77 34.28 6.19
N ASP A 115 21.53 34.76 6.32
CA ASP A 115 21.24 36.19 6.59
C ASP A 115 21.45 36.52 8.09
N VAL A 116 21.20 35.57 9.00
CA VAL A 116 21.57 35.68 10.42
C VAL A 116 23.09 35.80 10.57
N LYS A 117 23.89 34.91 9.94
CA LYS A 117 25.36 34.99 9.96
C LYS A 117 25.91 36.31 9.41
N ALA A 118 25.27 36.87 8.39
CA ALA A 118 25.63 38.20 7.85
C ALA A 118 25.36 39.34 8.85
N ARG A 119 24.34 39.22 9.70
CA ARG A 119 24.01 40.19 10.75
C ARG A 119 24.86 40.03 12.00
N GLU A 120 25.19 38.80 12.40
CA GLU A 120 26.12 38.51 13.50
C GLU A 120 27.51 39.14 13.28
N LEU A 121 27.98 39.16 12.03
CA LEU A 121 29.21 39.86 11.65
C LEU A 121 29.13 41.36 11.89
N LYS A 122 28.00 42.01 11.61
CA LYS A 122 27.75 43.43 11.91
C LYS A 122 27.61 43.72 13.41
N ILE A 123 27.11 42.76 14.18
CA ILE A 123 26.94 42.89 15.63
C ILE A 123 28.28 42.72 16.38
N LYS A 124 29.31 42.14 15.76
CA LYS A 124 30.67 42.02 16.32
C LYS A 124 31.40 43.36 16.51
N GLU A 125 31.00 44.42 15.82
CA GLU A 125 31.66 45.74 15.85
C GLU A 125 31.14 46.67 16.97
N LEU A 126 30.14 46.25 17.75
CA LEU A 126 29.50 47.06 18.78
C LEU A 126 30.12 46.89 20.19
N PRO A 127 30.06 47.92 21.06
CA PRO A 127 30.45 47.82 22.46
C PRO A 127 29.68 46.71 23.21
N LEU A 128 30.37 46.00 24.11
CA LEU A 128 29.89 44.76 24.75
C LEU A 128 28.48 44.88 25.35
N VAL A 129 28.21 45.96 26.09
CA VAL A 129 26.92 46.19 26.78
C VAL A 129 25.77 46.48 25.80
N GLU A 130 26.06 47.11 24.67
CA GLU A 130 25.05 47.39 23.64
C GLU A 130 24.75 46.14 22.81
N ARG A 131 25.76 45.29 22.64
CA ARG A 131 25.70 43.98 21.99
C ARG A 131 24.79 43.00 22.75
N GLU A 132 24.96 42.88 24.07
CA GLU A 132 24.10 42.04 24.91
C GLU A 132 22.63 42.47 24.86
N ARG A 133 22.36 43.79 24.87
CA ARG A 133 21.01 44.33 24.74
C ARG A 133 20.37 44.02 23.39
N LYS A 134 21.11 44.18 22.28
CA LYS A 134 20.61 43.86 20.93
C LYS A 134 20.38 42.36 20.77
N ASN A 135 21.31 41.52 21.23
CA ASN A 135 21.14 40.05 21.20
C ASN A 135 19.87 39.62 21.94
N LYS A 136 19.63 40.10 23.17
CA LYS A 136 18.45 39.73 23.96
C LYS A 136 17.13 40.22 23.33
N GLN A 137 17.16 41.37 22.64
CA GLN A 137 16.01 41.88 21.89
C GLN A 137 15.76 41.04 20.62
N GLU A 138 16.80 40.63 19.91
CA GLU A 138 16.72 39.81 18.69
C GLU A 138 16.28 38.37 19.00
N GLU A 139 16.80 37.77 20.07
CA GLU A 139 16.36 36.48 20.62
C GLU A 139 14.85 36.51 20.97
N SER A 140 14.39 37.58 21.62
CA SER A 140 12.96 37.76 21.94
C SER A 140 12.09 37.86 20.67
N ARG A 141 12.56 38.54 19.63
CA ARG A 141 11.85 38.66 18.33
C ARG A 141 11.85 37.35 17.55
N LEU A 142 12.96 36.62 17.55
CA LEU A 142 13.07 35.31 16.92
C LEU A 142 12.13 34.31 17.61
N LYS A 143 12.12 34.27 18.95
CA LYS A 143 11.20 33.42 19.71
C LYS A 143 9.74 33.67 19.33
N GLN A 144 9.30 34.94 19.33
CA GLN A 144 7.94 35.31 18.96
C GLN A 144 7.60 34.97 17.48
N TYR A 145 8.59 35.07 16.57
CA TYR A 145 8.43 34.66 15.18
C TYR A 145 8.28 33.13 15.02
N PHE A 146 9.10 32.35 15.72
CA PHE A 146 9.03 30.89 15.69
C PHE A 146 7.72 30.37 16.32
N GLU A 147 7.28 30.93 17.44
CA GLU A 147 5.98 30.62 18.06
C GLU A 147 4.81 30.89 17.08
N GLY A 148 4.85 32.03 16.37
CA GLY A 148 3.87 32.36 15.33
C GLY A 148 3.89 31.39 14.14
N LYS A 149 5.08 30.96 13.69
CA LYS A 149 5.23 29.99 12.60
C LYS A 149 4.83 28.57 12.98
N GLU A 150 5.09 28.15 14.21
CA GLU A 150 4.63 26.87 14.74
C GLU A 150 3.09 26.83 14.81
N PHE A 151 2.46 27.94 15.19
CA PHE A 151 1.01 28.07 15.19
C PHE A 151 0.40 28.03 13.77
N GLU A 152 1.00 28.74 12.80
CA GLU A 152 0.59 28.68 11.39
C GLU A 152 0.68 27.25 10.82
N LEU A 153 1.73 26.50 11.19
CA LEU A 153 1.89 25.10 10.79
C LEU A 153 0.83 24.18 11.41
N LYS A 154 0.50 24.36 12.68
CA LYS A 154 -0.56 23.60 13.35
C LYS A 154 -1.94 23.85 12.73
N ILE A 155 -2.23 25.09 12.31
CA ILE A 155 -3.46 25.40 11.56
C ILE A 155 -3.48 24.64 10.22
N LYS A 156 -2.40 24.73 9.43
CA LYS A 156 -2.31 24.03 8.14
C LYS A 156 -2.42 22.52 8.28
N GLU A 157 -1.81 21.92 9.31
CA GLU A 157 -1.94 20.50 9.62
C GLU A 157 -3.38 20.11 10.01
N ALA A 158 -4.09 20.96 10.77
CA ALA A 158 -5.49 20.73 11.14
C ALA A 158 -6.44 20.86 9.93
N GLU A 159 -6.26 21.88 9.09
CA GLU A 159 -7.00 22.05 7.83
C GLU A 159 -6.79 20.86 6.87
N PHE A 160 -5.56 20.36 6.80
CA PHE A 160 -5.20 19.18 6.02
C PHE A 160 -5.90 17.92 6.53
N LYS A 161 -5.78 17.61 7.83
CA LYS A 161 -6.48 16.47 8.47
C LYS A 161 -7.99 16.52 8.23
N ARG A 162 -8.59 17.71 8.34
CA ARG A 162 -10.01 17.93 8.04
C ARG A 162 -10.37 17.57 6.60
N LYS A 163 -9.57 17.98 5.60
CA LYS A 163 -9.80 17.60 4.19
C LYS A 163 -9.69 16.09 3.97
N CYS A 164 -8.72 15.42 4.61
CA CYS A 164 -8.59 13.96 4.53
C CYS A 164 -9.83 13.24 5.11
N ILE A 165 -10.38 13.75 6.22
CA ILE A 165 -11.64 13.23 6.81
C ILE A 165 -12.80 13.46 5.83
N GLU A 166 -13.02 14.70 5.37
CA GLU A 166 -14.10 15.04 4.43
C GLU A 166 -14.03 14.23 3.11
N GLN A 167 -12.83 13.86 2.64
CA GLN A 167 -12.65 12.99 1.49
C GLN A 167 -12.92 11.51 1.81
N THR A 168 -12.54 11.04 2.99
CA THR A 168 -12.81 9.67 3.45
C THR A 168 -14.32 9.45 3.61
N ASP A 169 -15.02 10.41 4.19
CA ASP A 169 -16.48 10.36 4.37
C ASP A 169 -17.21 10.30 3.01
N ARG A 170 -16.76 11.10 2.01
CA ARG A 170 -17.31 11.04 0.65
C ARG A 170 -17.10 9.68 -0.03
N ILE A 171 -15.97 9.02 0.21
CA ILE A 171 -15.71 7.68 -0.32
C ILE A 171 -16.64 6.66 0.38
N ALA A 172 -16.79 6.75 1.70
CA ALA A 172 -17.70 5.89 2.45
C ALA A 172 -19.17 6.06 2.02
N GLU A 173 -19.64 7.29 1.77
CA GLU A 173 -20.97 7.56 1.20
C GLU A 173 -21.14 6.95 -0.20
N GLN A 174 -20.10 6.99 -1.05
CA GLN A 174 -20.15 6.37 -2.37
C GLN A 174 -20.18 4.85 -2.29
N GLU A 175 -19.39 4.23 -1.41
CA GLU A 175 -19.42 2.78 -1.18
C GLU A 175 -20.78 2.32 -0.65
N LEU A 176 -21.39 3.04 0.30
CA LEU A 176 -22.73 2.74 0.81
C LEU A 176 -23.79 2.79 -0.31
N ARG A 177 -23.78 3.83 -1.15
CA ARG A 177 -24.70 3.95 -2.30
C ARG A 177 -24.48 2.87 -3.37
N LEU A 178 -23.28 2.31 -3.47
CA LEU A 178 -23.01 1.17 -4.36
C LEU A 178 -23.57 -0.13 -3.75
N GLN A 179 -23.41 -0.35 -2.45
CA GLN A 179 -23.99 -1.49 -1.73
C GLN A 179 -25.53 -1.47 -1.79
N GLU A 180 -26.18 -0.31 -1.60
CA GLU A 180 -27.64 -0.16 -1.74
C GLU A 180 -28.15 -0.49 -3.17
N LYS A 181 -27.35 -0.22 -4.19
CA LYS A 181 -27.67 -0.60 -5.58
C LYS A 181 -27.47 -2.10 -5.79
N GLU A 182 -26.38 -2.67 -5.30
CA GLU A 182 -26.08 -4.09 -5.39
C GLU A 182 -27.16 -4.94 -4.72
N THR A 183 -27.60 -4.59 -3.50
CA THR A 183 -28.71 -5.28 -2.83
C THR A 183 -30.02 -5.14 -3.60
N SER A 184 -30.36 -3.94 -4.10
CA SER A 184 -31.55 -3.73 -4.92
C SER A 184 -31.55 -4.55 -6.23
N LEU A 185 -30.38 -4.74 -6.85
CA LEU A 185 -30.21 -5.60 -8.03
C LEU A 185 -30.37 -7.07 -7.68
N LEU A 186 -29.75 -7.55 -6.58
CA LEU A 186 -29.89 -8.92 -6.10
C LEU A 186 -31.36 -9.25 -5.75
N GLU A 187 -32.11 -8.32 -5.15
CA GLU A 187 -33.55 -8.47 -4.91
C GLU A 187 -34.35 -8.58 -6.21
N ARG A 188 -34.00 -7.82 -7.25
CA ARG A 188 -34.64 -7.88 -8.58
C ARG A 188 -34.35 -9.20 -9.28
N ILE A 189 -33.10 -9.67 -9.26
CA ILE A 189 -32.71 -10.99 -9.80
C ILE A 189 -33.47 -12.10 -9.07
N SER A 190 -33.44 -12.10 -7.74
CA SER A 190 -34.18 -13.05 -6.87
C SER A 190 -35.70 -13.02 -7.09
N ARG A 191 -36.25 -11.93 -7.65
CA ARG A 191 -37.67 -11.83 -8.02
C ARG A 191 -37.93 -12.43 -9.40
N ILE A 192 -37.01 -12.30 -10.35
CA ILE A 192 -37.10 -12.92 -11.67
C ILE A 192 -36.96 -14.44 -11.56
N GLU A 193 -36.02 -14.93 -10.76
CA GLU A 193 -35.80 -16.38 -10.57
C GLU A 193 -37.06 -17.06 -10.02
N ARG A 194 -37.69 -16.50 -8.98
CA ARG A 194 -38.99 -16.99 -8.47
C ARG A 194 -40.13 -16.89 -9.49
N MET A 195 -40.09 -15.95 -10.44
CA MET A 195 -41.08 -15.90 -11.53
C MET A 195 -40.82 -16.96 -12.61
N LEU A 196 -39.56 -17.36 -12.82
CA LEU A 196 -39.19 -18.45 -13.72
C LEU A 196 -39.62 -19.81 -13.13
N GLU A 197 -39.27 -20.08 -11.86
CA GLU A 197 -39.69 -21.29 -11.12
C GLU A 197 -41.21 -21.52 -11.21
N LEU A 198 -42.01 -20.50 -10.88
CA LEU A 198 -43.48 -20.58 -10.98
C LEU A 198 -44.00 -20.80 -12.41
N LYS A 199 -43.25 -20.41 -13.44
CA LYS A 199 -43.63 -20.62 -14.85
C LYS A 199 -43.23 -22.01 -15.35
N GLU A 200 -42.12 -22.55 -14.86
CA GLU A 200 -41.73 -23.94 -15.08
C GLU A 200 -42.69 -24.91 -14.41
N ASP A 201 -43.11 -24.64 -13.16
CA ASP A 201 -44.13 -25.43 -12.47
C ASP A 201 -45.49 -25.40 -13.19
N ASP A 202 -45.93 -24.23 -13.66
CA ASP A 202 -47.14 -24.08 -14.49
C ASP A 202 -47.05 -24.94 -15.76
N LEU A 203 -45.90 -24.95 -16.45
CA LEU A 203 -45.66 -25.79 -17.63
C LEU A 203 -45.74 -27.28 -17.29
N ILE A 204 -44.99 -27.74 -16.29
CA ILE A 204 -44.92 -29.15 -15.88
C ILE A 204 -46.31 -29.66 -15.48
N CYS A 205 -47.06 -28.87 -14.71
CA CYS A 205 -48.44 -29.21 -14.33
C CYS A 205 -49.36 -29.29 -15.55
N ARG A 206 -49.19 -28.39 -16.52
CA ARG A 206 -50.00 -28.35 -17.74
C ARG A 206 -49.69 -29.51 -18.68
N GLU A 207 -48.43 -29.86 -18.87
CA GLU A 207 -48.00 -31.02 -19.67
C GLU A 207 -48.53 -32.33 -19.08
N ARG A 208 -48.45 -32.51 -17.76
CA ARG A 208 -49.02 -33.67 -17.05
C ARG A 208 -50.53 -33.76 -17.27
N PHE A 209 -51.26 -32.66 -17.10
CA PHE A 209 -52.71 -32.60 -17.34
C PHE A 209 -53.09 -32.94 -18.78
N LEU A 210 -52.34 -32.42 -19.76
CA LEU A 210 -52.58 -32.70 -21.18
C LEU A 210 -52.28 -34.18 -21.51
N SER A 211 -51.18 -34.73 -20.98
CA SER A 211 -50.80 -36.14 -21.13
C SER A 211 -51.81 -37.10 -20.49
N GLN A 212 -52.38 -36.74 -19.34
CA GLN A 212 -53.42 -37.51 -18.68
C GLN A 212 -54.71 -37.53 -19.52
N LYS A 213 -55.12 -36.36 -20.03
CA LYS A 213 -56.32 -36.23 -20.86
C LYS A 213 -56.21 -37.00 -22.18
N GLU A 214 -55.02 -37.06 -22.76
CA GLU A 214 -54.75 -37.89 -23.95
C GLU A 214 -54.91 -39.39 -23.66
N ARG A 215 -54.56 -39.86 -22.46
CA ARG A 215 -54.81 -41.26 -22.02
C ARG A 215 -56.28 -41.53 -21.74
N GLU A 216 -56.97 -40.62 -21.07
CA GLU A 216 -58.38 -40.78 -20.67
C GLU A 216 -59.37 -40.70 -21.84
N SER A 217 -59.05 -39.94 -22.89
CA SER A 217 -60.00 -39.70 -23.98
C SER A 217 -60.18 -40.87 -24.96
N GLY A 218 -59.26 -41.84 -25.00
CA GLY A 218 -59.38 -43.11 -25.73
C GLY A 218 -59.59 -43.03 -27.25
N SER A 219 -59.65 -41.82 -27.81
CA SER A 219 -60.07 -41.52 -29.18
C SER A 219 -59.41 -40.21 -29.62
N PRO A 220 -58.77 -40.15 -30.81
CA PRO A 220 -58.05 -38.96 -31.28
C PRO A 220 -59.01 -37.87 -31.82
N GLN A 221 -59.95 -37.41 -31.00
CA GLN A 221 -60.85 -36.30 -31.35
C GLN A 221 -60.21 -34.94 -31.08
N THR A 222 -59.48 -34.47 -32.09
CA THR A 222 -59.53 -33.09 -32.63
C THR A 222 -60.08 -31.99 -31.69
N LYS A 223 -59.38 -31.70 -30.60
CA LYS A 223 -59.19 -30.30 -30.17
C LYS A 223 -57.92 -29.83 -30.83
N THR A 224 -57.99 -28.71 -31.53
CA THR A 224 -56.99 -28.26 -32.50
C THR A 224 -55.60 -28.18 -31.85
N PRO A 225 -54.59 -28.95 -32.33
CA PRO A 225 -53.22 -28.86 -31.82
C PRO A 225 -52.66 -27.43 -31.84
N LEU A 226 -53.21 -26.59 -32.73
CA LEU A 226 -52.92 -25.18 -32.86
C LEU A 226 -53.12 -24.36 -31.58
N GLU A 227 -54.16 -24.63 -30.77
CA GLU A 227 -54.40 -23.90 -29.51
C GLU A 227 -53.45 -24.35 -28.39
N LYS A 228 -53.18 -25.66 -28.32
CA LYS A 228 -52.19 -26.25 -27.40
C LYS A 228 -50.80 -25.66 -27.66
N ASN A 229 -50.38 -25.63 -28.92
CA ASN A 229 -49.10 -25.08 -29.35
C ASN A 229 -49.00 -23.56 -29.17
N LYS A 230 -50.09 -22.80 -29.39
CA LYS A 230 -50.07 -21.35 -29.21
C LYS A 230 -49.82 -20.94 -27.75
N TYR A 231 -50.46 -21.62 -26.79
CA TYR A 231 -50.29 -21.32 -25.37
C TYR A 231 -48.89 -21.71 -24.85
N LEU A 232 -48.37 -22.87 -25.25
CA LEU A 232 -46.99 -23.28 -24.95
C LEU A 232 -45.98 -22.27 -25.52
N ALA A 233 -46.11 -21.93 -26.81
CA ALA A 233 -45.23 -20.96 -27.47
C ALA A 233 -45.34 -19.52 -26.91
N ASP A 234 -46.44 -19.15 -26.23
CA ASP A 234 -46.55 -17.88 -25.51
C ASP A 234 -45.82 -17.92 -24.15
N ILE A 235 -45.78 -19.08 -23.47
CA ILE A 235 -45.01 -19.25 -22.22
C ILE A 235 -43.51 -19.35 -22.53
N GLU A 236 -43.10 -20.14 -23.51
CA GLU A 236 -41.70 -20.26 -23.95
C GLU A 236 -41.11 -18.88 -24.29
N ARG A 237 -41.84 -18.06 -25.07
CA ARG A 237 -41.46 -16.67 -25.38
C ARG A 237 -41.42 -15.76 -24.14
N ARG A 238 -42.14 -16.09 -23.07
CA ARG A 238 -42.10 -15.33 -21.82
C ARG A 238 -40.91 -15.71 -20.95
N ILE A 239 -40.53 -16.99 -20.92
CA ILE A 239 -39.30 -17.48 -20.29
C ILE A 239 -38.09 -16.86 -20.99
N GLU A 240 -38.00 -16.98 -22.32
CA GLU A 240 -36.89 -16.41 -23.11
C GLU A 240 -36.76 -14.88 -22.93
N MET A 241 -37.88 -14.18 -22.77
CA MET A 241 -37.89 -12.74 -22.46
C MET A 241 -37.28 -12.43 -21.09
N LEU A 242 -37.62 -13.22 -20.06
CA LEU A 242 -37.11 -13.07 -18.69
C LEU A 242 -35.63 -13.47 -18.59
N GLU A 243 -35.20 -14.54 -19.26
CA GLU A 243 -33.78 -14.94 -19.34
C GLU A 243 -32.93 -13.86 -20.01
N ARG A 244 -33.40 -13.29 -21.14
CA ARG A 244 -32.72 -12.16 -21.78
C ARG A 244 -32.71 -10.90 -20.90
N GLU A 245 -33.69 -10.72 -20.01
CA GLU A 245 -33.71 -9.59 -19.08
C GLU A 245 -32.77 -9.81 -17.89
N LYS A 246 -32.70 -11.04 -17.35
CA LYS A 246 -31.67 -11.47 -16.39
C LYS A 246 -30.27 -11.24 -16.95
N HIS A 247 -29.97 -11.79 -18.13
CA HIS A 247 -28.67 -11.63 -18.79
C HIS A 247 -28.37 -10.17 -19.13
N ARG A 248 -29.36 -9.33 -19.50
CA ARG A 248 -29.13 -7.89 -19.68
C ARG A 248 -28.70 -7.23 -18.37
N MET A 249 -29.37 -7.49 -17.25
CA MET A 249 -28.97 -6.91 -15.96
C MET A 249 -27.58 -7.40 -15.51
N GLU A 250 -27.29 -8.69 -15.67
CA GLU A 250 -25.97 -9.25 -15.34
C GLU A 250 -24.82 -8.64 -16.18
N PHE A 251 -25.07 -8.29 -17.45
CA PHE A 251 -24.05 -7.80 -18.37
C PHE A 251 -23.95 -6.26 -18.44
N GLU A 252 -25.09 -5.56 -18.45
CA GLU A 252 -25.12 -4.09 -18.47
C GLU A 252 -24.56 -3.50 -17.18
N ASP A 253 -24.72 -4.16 -16.02
CA ASP A 253 -24.08 -3.76 -14.78
C ASP A 253 -22.63 -4.22 -14.66
N SER A 254 -22.21 -5.33 -15.29
CA SER A 254 -20.76 -5.66 -15.40
C SER A 254 -20.01 -4.52 -16.09
N ASP A 255 -20.46 -4.12 -17.28
CA ASP A 255 -19.79 -3.08 -18.06
C ASP A 255 -19.99 -1.68 -17.45
N ASN A 256 -21.19 -1.33 -16.96
CA ASN A 256 -21.35 -0.03 -16.28
C ASN A 256 -20.62 0.05 -14.95
N PHE A 257 -20.55 -1.00 -14.13
CA PHE A 257 -19.80 -0.98 -12.88
C PHE A 257 -18.30 -0.86 -13.14
N VAL A 258 -17.76 -1.60 -14.12
CA VAL A 258 -16.37 -1.46 -14.56
C VAL A 258 -16.10 -0.06 -15.14
N LEU A 259 -17.00 0.48 -15.98
CA LEU A 259 -16.84 1.79 -16.59
C LEU A 259 -17.04 2.96 -15.62
N HIS A 260 -17.94 2.88 -14.64
CA HIS A 260 -18.09 3.92 -13.61
C HIS A 260 -16.90 3.91 -12.65
N ARG A 261 -16.38 2.72 -12.32
CA ARG A 261 -15.15 2.55 -11.55
C ARG A 261 -13.93 3.03 -12.33
N GLN A 262 -13.84 2.77 -13.63
CA GLN A 262 -12.78 3.33 -14.48
C GLN A 262 -12.92 4.84 -14.68
N ARG A 263 -14.14 5.38 -14.77
CA ARG A 263 -14.36 6.84 -14.86
C ARG A 263 -14.02 7.56 -13.56
N SER A 264 -14.36 7.03 -12.39
CA SER A 264 -13.89 7.63 -11.12
C SER A 264 -12.36 7.56 -10.94
N TYR A 265 -11.68 6.61 -11.60
CA TYR A 265 -10.21 6.60 -11.73
C TYR A 265 -9.66 7.49 -12.87
N GLN A 266 -10.47 7.92 -13.83
CA GLN A 266 -10.08 8.81 -14.94
C GLN A 266 -10.35 10.30 -14.64
N ASP A 267 -11.43 10.59 -13.93
CA ASP A 267 -11.88 11.94 -13.57
C ASP A 267 -11.11 12.50 -12.35
N ASN A 268 -10.41 11.65 -11.59
CA ASN A 268 -9.28 12.07 -10.76
C ASN A 268 -8.12 12.47 -11.67
N ALA A 269 -8.18 13.72 -12.15
CA ALA A 269 -7.25 14.40 -13.03
C ALA A 269 -5.83 13.80 -13.04
N TYR A 270 -5.47 13.15 -14.15
CA TYR A 270 -4.19 12.49 -14.37
C TYR A 270 -2.99 13.42 -14.10
N GLU A 271 -2.49 13.37 -12.88
CA GLU A 271 -1.13 13.75 -12.59
C GLU A 271 -0.23 12.75 -13.31
N LYS A 272 0.34 13.20 -14.43
CA LYS A 272 1.07 12.39 -15.39
C LYS A 272 2.22 11.68 -14.68
N LEU A 273 2.05 10.39 -14.39
CA LEU A 273 3.04 9.53 -13.75
C LEU A 273 4.41 9.78 -14.41
N LYS A 274 5.31 10.37 -13.62
CA LYS A 274 6.63 10.80 -14.06
C LYS A 274 7.64 9.99 -13.28
N LEU A 275 8.20 8.98 -13.95
CA LEU A 275 9.30 8.20 -13.41
C LEU A 275 10.61 8.99 -13.50
N SER A 276 11.62 8.56 -12.77
CA SER A 276 12.99 9.04 -12.94
C SER A 276 13.55 8.71 -14.33
N VAL A 277 14.43 9.57 -14.83
CA VAL A 277 15.06 9.40 -16.15
C VAL A 277 16.24 8.43 -16.04
N PHE A 278 16.33 7.47 -16.95
CA PHE A 278 17.40 6.47 -16.98
C PHE A 278 17.90 6.21 -18.41
N SER A 279 19.19 6.41 -18.67
CA SER A 279 19.80 6.13 -19.97
C SER A 279 20.59 4.84 -20.09
N GLY A 280 20.97 4.21 -18.98
CA GLY A 280 21.96 3.12 -18.95
C GLY A 280 23.39 3.57 -19.29
N ALA A 281 23.74 4.82 -18.98
CA ALA A 281 25.12 5.32 -19.06
C ALA A 281 25.87 5.11 -17.73
N VAL A 282 27.18 4.85 -17.84
CA VAL A 282 28.10 4.73 -16.70
C VAL A 282 29.31 5.65 -16.98
N PRO A 283 29.64 6.61 -16.09
CA PRO A 283 28.93 6.97 -14.86
C PRO A 283 27.52 7.55 -15.13
N VAL A 284 26.65 7.51 -14.11
CA VAL A 284 25.27 8.01 -14.20
C VAL A 284 25.27 9.53 -14.45
N PRO A 285 24.58 10.03 -15.49
CA PRO A 285 24.52 11.46 -15.79
C PRO A 285 23.81 12.28 -14.70
N LYS A 286 24.16 13.56 -14.60
CA LYS A 286 23.46 14.50 -13.71
C LYS A 286 21.99 14.62 -14.13
N ASN A 287 21.08 14.44 -13.16
CA ASN A 287 19.62 14.35 -13.32
C ASN A 287 19.08 13.01 -13.88
N GLU A 288 19.89 11.96 -13.90
CA GLU A 288 19.44 10.58 -14.12
C GLU A 288 19.67 9.73 -12.86
N VAL A 289 19.03 8.55 -12.80
CA VAL A 289 19.14 7.61 -11.67
C VAL A 289 19.88 6.33 -12.06
N SER A 290 20.29 5.51 -11.09
CA SER A 290 20.78 4.16 -11.37
C SER A 290 19.63 3.25 -11.84
N PHE A 291 19.98 2.10 -12.43
CA PHE A 291 18.96 1.11 -12.80
C PHE A 291 18.27 0.55 -11.54
N GLU A 292 19.04 0.32 -10.48
CA GLU A 292 18.59 -0.16 -9.17
C GLU A 292 17.58 0.76 -8.49
N ASP A 293 17.72 2.09 -8.66
CA ASP A 293 16.75 3.09 -8.17
C ASP A 293 15.47 3.07 -9.02
N LEU A 294 15.63 3.04 -10.35
CA LEU A 294 14.49 2.92 -11.28
C LEU A 294 13.68 1.65 -11.01
N LYS A 295 14.35 0.53 -10.73
CA LYS A 295 13.71 -0.76 -10.42
C LYS A 295 12.83 -0.65 -9.17
N LEU A 296 13.37 -0.07 -8.11
CA LEU A 296 12.63 0.21 -6.87
C LEU A 296 11.43 1.15 -7.11
N GLU A 297 11.64 2.23 -7.87
CA GLU A 297 10.58 3.18 -8.21
C GLU A 297 9.45 2.50 -9.00
N VAL A 298 9.79 1.73 -10.04
CA VAL A 298 8.83 0.99 -10.86
C VAL A 298 8.08 -0.05 -10.05
N ASP A 299 8.74 -0.82 -9.18
CA ASP A 299 8.09 -1.83 -8.34
C ASP A 299 7.10 -1.20 -7.33
N ASN A 300 7.47 -0.07 -6.72
CA ASN A 300 6.54 0.70 -5.85
C ASN A 300 5.33 1.22 -6.64
N VAL A 301 5.57 1.80 -7.82
CA VAL A 301 4.54 2.40 -8.68
C VAL A 301 3.59 1.34 -9.28
N LYS A 302 4.06 0.12 -9.57
CA LYS A 302 3.25 -1.01 -10.06
C LYS A 302 2.14 -1.45 -9.10
N VAL A 303 2.27 -1.17 -7.81
CA VAL A 303 1.23 -1.46 -6.80
C VAL A 303 0.06 -0.48 -6.89
N ILE A 304 0.32 0.75 -7.36
CA ILE A 304 -0.63 1.87 -7.32
C ILE A 304 -1.25 2.14 -8.70
N TYR A 305 -0.46 2.05 -9.78
CA TYR A 305 -0.86 2.46 -11.12
C TYR A 305 -1.11 1.27 -12.05
N SER A 306 -1.99 1.47 -13.05
CA SER A 306 -2.23 0.44 -14.06
C SER A 306 -0.95 0.09 -14.83
N GLN A 307 -0.77 -1.19 -15.14
CA GLN A 307 0.34 -1.71 -15.96
C GLN A 307 0.54 -0.92 -17.27
N ASN A 308 -0.53 -0.44 -17.90
CA ASN A 308 -0.44 0.40 -19.10
C ASN A 308 0.08 1.82 -18.80
N THR A 309 -0.34 2.45 -17.68
CA THR A 309 0.17 3.75 -17.24
C THR A 309 1.66 3.68 -16.93
N VAL A 310 2.10 2.65 -16.20
CA VAL A 310 3.52 2.43 -15.87
C VAL A 310 4.32 2.18 -17.13
N LYS A 311 3.86 1.30 -18.03
CA LYS A 311 4.50 1.00 -19.33
C LYS A 311 4.70 2.25 -20.19
N GLN A 312 3.69 3.12 -20.29
CA GLN A 312 3.80 4.37 -21.05
C GLN A 312 4.80 5.34 -20.43
N SER A 313 4.77 5.49 -19.10
CA SER A 313 5.69 6.37 -18.36
C SER A 313 7.13 5.87 -18.48
N LEU A 314 7.35 4.57 -18.30
CA LEU A 314 8.66 3.93 -18.43
C LEU A 314 9.23 4.12 -19.84
N ARG A 315 8.47 3.80 -20.89
CA ARG A 315 8.88 4.06 -22.29
C ARG A 315 9.14 5.55 -22.57
N LYS A 316 8.47 6.45 -21.85
CA LYS A 316 8.69 7.90 -21.96
C LYS A 316 9.94 8.39 -21.24
N GLU A 317 10.36 7.81 -20.11
CA GLU A 317 11.51 8.30 -19.33
C GLU A 317 12.83 7.56 -19.59
N LEU A 318 12.80 6.39 -20.23
CA LEU A 318 14.00 5.73 -20.73
C LEU A 318 14.72 6.57 -21.82
N ARG A 319 16.05 6.64 -21.76
CA ARG A 319 16.94 7.40 -22.68
C ARG A 319 18.08 6.51 -23.19
N GLY A 320 18.98 7.08 -24.00
CA GLY A 320 20.28 6.50 -24.33
C GLY A 320 20.26 5.03 -24.76
N GLN A 321 21.05 4.20 -24.07
CA GLN A 321 21.19 2.77 -24.34
C GLN A 321 19.93 1.99 -23.94
N ALA A 322 19.34 2.33 -22.79
CA ALA A 322 18.14 1.68 -22.29
C ALA A 322 16.94 1.84 -23.25
N LYS A 323 16.74 3.04 -23.82
CA LYS A 323 15.72 3.27 -24.85
C LYS A 323 16.00 2.50 -26.15
N ARG A 324 17.27 2.33 -26.54
CA ARG A 324 17.62 1.51 -27.71
C ARG A 324 17.33 0.02 -27.50
N LYS A 325 17.47 -0.50 -26.28
CA LYS A 325 17.05 -1.88 -25.95
C LYS A 325 15.53 -2.05 -26.11
N MET A 326 14.73 -1.07 -25.67
CA MET A 326 13.26 -1.09 -25.85
C MET A 326 12.79 -1.16 -27.31
N LEU A 327 13.55 -0.61 -28.27
CA LEU A 327 13.18 -0.65 -29.69
C LEU A 327 13.16 -2.08 -30.28
N HIS A 328 13.84 -3.03 -29.64
CA HIS A 328 13.90 -4.42 -30.07
C HIS A 328 12.86 -5.31 -29.36
N MET A 329 12.06 -4.74 -28.45
CA MET A 329 10.98 -5.45 -27.76
C MET A 329 9.67 -5.34 -28.54
N LYS A 330 8.79 -6.33 -28.36
CA LYS A 330 7.44 -6.31 -28.94
C LYS A 330 6.61 -5.15 -28.35
N PRO A 331 5.75 -4.47 -29.14
CA PRO A 331 4.91 -3.37 -28.63
C PRO A 331 4.04 -3.77 -27.43
N GLU A 332 3.60 -5.02 -27.40
CA GLU A 332 2.72 -5.62 -26.39
C GLU A 332 3.44 -5.89 -25.06
N ALA A 333 4.78 -5.89 -25.04
CA ALA A 333 5.60 -6.29 -23.90
C ALA A 333 5.15 -5.61 -22.59
N THR A 334 5.02 -6.43 -21.55
CA THR A 334 4.61 -6.07 -20.19
C THR A 334 5.69 -5.25 -19.48
N VAL A 335 5.34 -4.62 -18.35
CA VAL A 335 6.33 -3.90 -17.53
C VAL A 335 7.36 -4.87 -16.98
N ASP A 336 6.96 -6.08 -16.59
CA ASP A 336 7.86 -7.10 -16.04
C ASP A 336 8.86 -7.62 -17.09
N GLU A 337 8.44 -7.86 -18.33
CA GLU A 337 9.37 -8.19 -19.43
C GLU A 337 10.34 -7.04 -19.74
N ILE A 338 9.85 -5.79 -19.74
CA ILE A 338 10.69 -4.60 -19.92
C ILE A 338 11.74 -4.52 -18.80
N MET A 339 11.33 -4.70 -17.54
CA MET A 339 12.23 -4.63 -16.41
C MET A 339 13.24 -5.79 -16.40
N SER A 340 12.84 -7.00 -16.80
CA SER A 340 13.77 -8.14 -16.99
C SER A 340 14.86 -7.82 -18.01
N VAL A 341 14.49 -7.32 -19.19
CA VAL A 341 15.47 -6.96 -20.24
C VAL A 341 16.41 -5.85 -19.77
N LEU A 342 15.94 -4.92 -18.93
CA LEU A 342 16.82 -3.91 -18.34
C LEU A 342 17.72 -4.50 -17.24
N ASP A 343 17.23 -5.43 -16.41
CA ASP A 343 18.00 -6.15 -15.39
C ASP A 343 19.15 -6.96 -16.03
N ASP A 344 18.86 -7.67 -17.13
CA ASP A 344 19.85 -8.46 -17.89
C ASP A 344 20.99 -7.61 -18.50
N ASN A 345 20.75 -6.32 -18.76
CA ASN A 345 21.68 -5.45 -19.49
C ASN A 345 22.34 -4.37 -18.61
N PHE A 346 21.69 -3.98 -17.52
CA PHE A 346 22.12 -2.86 -16.67
C PHE A 346 22.08 -3.20 -15.17
N GLY A 347 21.44 -4.30 -14.77
CA GLY A 347 21.42 -4.76 -13.38
C GLY A 347 22.79 -5.23 -12.90
N ASN A 348 22.99 -5.17 -11.59
CA ASN A 348 24.26 -5.54 -10.98
C ASN A 348 24.57 -7.04 -11.11
N VAL A 349 25.41 -7.39 -12.10
CA VAL A 349 25.85 -8.76 -12.45
C VAL A 349 26.69 -9.44 -11.36
N ALA A 350 27.19 -8.70 -10.34
CA ALA A 350 28.03 -9.29 -9.30
C ALA A 350 27.32 -10.44 -8.55
N SER A 351 28.08 -11.49 -8.22
CA SER A 351 27.57 -12.59 -7.39
C SER A 351 27.26 -12.12 -5.97
N ILE A 352 26.37 -12.84 -5.28
CA ILE A 352 26.06 -12.61 -3.87
C ILE A 352 27.33 -12.60 -3.04
N ASP A 353 28.22 -13.58 -3.25
CA ASP A 353 29.50 -13.69 -2.53
C ASP A 353 30.40 -12.49 -2.79
N THR A 354 30.39 -11.92 -4.00
CA THR A 354 31.17 -10.72 -4.34
C THR A 354 30.61 -9.49 -3.61
N MET A 355 29.28 -9.31 -3.59
CA MET A 355 28.63 -8.21 -2.86
C MET A 355 28.83 -8.33 -1.35
N LEU A 356 28.65 -9.53 -0.81
CA LEU A 356 28.87 -9.83 0.60
C LEU A 356 30.34 -9.65 0.97
N SER A 357 31.28 -10.08 0.13
CA SER A 357 32.71 -9.81 0.34
C SER A 357 33.02 -8.32 0.33
N LYS A 358 32.43 -7.52 -0.58
CA LYS A 358 32.57 -6.05 -0.56
C LYS A 358 32.06 -5.46 0.76
N PHE A 359 30.87 -5.83 1.22
CA PHE A 359 30.36 -5.42 2.54
C PHE A 359 31.27 -5.89 3.68
N LEU A 360 31.79 -7.12 3.61
CA LEU A 360 32.65 -7.71 4.64
C LEU A 360 34.11 -7.21 4.61
N MET A 361 34.52 -6.51 3.56
CA MET A 361 35.82 -5.85 3.43
C MET A 361 35.73 -4.32 3.47
N ALA A 362 34.53 -3.73 3.45
CA ALA A 362 34.33 -2.30 3.58
C ALA A 362 34.88 -1.79 4.93
N GLU A 363 35.57 -0.64 4.85
CA GLU A 363 36.10 0.14 5.97
C GLU A 363 35.88 1.63 5.70
N GLN A 364 35.85 2.42 6.78
CA GLN A 364 35.69 3.88 6.69
C GLN A 364 36.84 4.50 5.88
N GLU A 365 36.49 5.30 4.88
CA GLU A 365 37.44 5.95 3.99
C GLU A 365 38.14 7.14 4.67
N GLN A 366 39.21 7.65 4.06
CA GLN A 366 39.94 8.77 4.63
C GLN A 366 39.13 10.06 4.48
N ASN A 367 38.87 10.74 5.59
CA ASN A 367 38.03 11.94 5.70
C ASN A 367 36.52 11.69 5.45
N GLU A 368 36.07 10.43 5.42
CA GLU A 368 34.66 10.08 5.36
C GLU A 368 34.01 10.27 6.75
N THR A 369 32.93 11.04 6.81
CA THR A 369 32.16 11.26 8.06
C THR A 369 31.40 10.02 8.49
N ILE A 370 31.00 9.94 9.76
CA ILE A 370 30.17 8.84 10.27
C ILE A 370 28.84 8.69 9.53
N SER A 371 28.29 9.80 9.02
CA SER A 371 27.06 9.78 8.23
C SER A 371 27.26 9.18 6.84
N GLU A 372 28.33 9.54 6.14
CA GLU A 372 28.68 8.99 4.83
C GLU A 372 29.03 7.50 4.94
N TRP A 373 29.86 7.13 5.94
CA TRP A 373 30.19 5.74 6.23
C TRP A 373 28.95 4.88 6.49
N GLY A 374 28.01 5.38 7.29
CA GLY A 374 26.74 4.70 7.58
C GLY A 374 25.90 4.46 6.33
N LEU A 375 25.74 5.49 5.50
CA LEU A 375 25.01 5.38 4.24
C LEU A 375 25.66 4.38 3.28
N ARG A 376 26.99 4.40 3.15
CA ARG A 376 27.73 3.50 2.24
C ARG A 376 27.65 2.03 2.67
N ILE A 377 27.67 1.71 3.97
CA ILE A 377 27.47 0.32 4.41
C ILE A 377 26.02 -0.15 4.31
N GLU A 378 25.05 0.76 4.48
CA GLU A 378 23.62 0.50 4.27
C GLU A 378 23.38 0.13 2.81
N GLU A 379 23.92 0.90 1.86
CA GLU A 379 23.86 0.63 0.42
C GLU A 379 24.50 -0.72 0.07
N LEU A 380 25.71 -1.00 0.57
CA LEU A 380 26.40 -2.28 0.33
C LEU A 380 25.60 -3.49 0.84
N LEU A 381 24.97 -3.40 2.02
CA LEU A 381 24.13 -4.48 2.53
C LEU A 381 22.77 -4.55 1.80
N LEU A 382 22.22 -3.43 1.35
CA LEU A 382 20.99 -3.38 0.56
C LEU A 382 21.15 -4.18 -0.75
N HIS A 383 22.31 -4.08 -1.43
CA HIS A 383 22.59 -4.89 -2.60
C HIS A 383 22.62 -6.40 -2.31
N VAL A 384 23.20 -6.82 -1.17
CA VAL A 384 23.21 -8.24 -0.74
C VAL A 384 21.79 -8.72 -0.46
N THR A 385 21.06 -7.99 0.39
CA THR A 385 19.70 -8.35 0.85
C THR A 385 18.65 -8.36 -0.26
N ARG A 386 18.85 -7.62 -1.36
CA ARG A 386 18.03 -7.74 -2.58
C ARG A 386 18.18 -9.10 -3.28
N LYS A 387 19.28 -9.81 -3.08
CA LYS A 387 19.55 -11.14 -3.66
C LYS A 387 19.48 -12.30 -2.65
N THR A 388 19.45 -12.01 -1.34
CA THR A 388 19.44 -13.01 -0.26
C THR A 388 18.28 -12.80 0.72
N ARG A 389 17.60 -13.88 1.12
CA ARG A 389 16.71 -13.86 2.29
C ARG A 389 17.54 -13.85 3.59
N LEU A 390 17.95 -12.66 4.01
CA LEU A 390 18.48 -12.40 5.35
C LEU A 390 17.34 -11.90 6.25
N ASP A 391 17.34 -12.32 7.51
CA ASP A 391 16.39 -11.80 8.49
C ASP A 391 16.69 -10.33 8.85
N GLU A 392 15.66 -9.58 9.26
CA GLU A 392 15.82 -8.16 9.57
C GLU A 392 16.72 -7.91 10.81
N HIS A 393 16.68 -8.79 11.80
CA HIS A 393 17.59 -8.74 12.95
C HIS A 393 19.04 -9.06 12.52
N GLU A 394 19.24 -10.03 11.64
CA GLU A 394 20.57 -10.34 11.09
C GLU A 394 21.17 -9.15 10.35
N LYS A 395 20.39 -8.47 9.49
CA LYS A 395 20.83 -7.26 8.77
C LYS A 395 21.29 -6.17 9.73
N LYS A 396 20.48 -5.84 10.73
CA LYS A 396 20.78 -4.77 11.70
C LYS A 396 22.02 -5.11 12.53
N GLU A 397 22.18 -6.36 12.94
CA GLU A 397 23.36 -6.81 13.69
C GLU A 397 24.61 -6.89 12.81
N MET A 398 24.48 -7.22 11.51
CA MET A 398 25.57 -7.12 10.53
C MET A 398 26.02 -5.67 10.33
N LEU A 399 25.08 -4.72 10.15
CA LEU A 399 25.38 -3.28 10.06
C LEU A 399 26.07 -2.80 11.33
N ARG A 400 25.46 -3.01 12.50
CA ARG A 400 26.01 -2.66 13.82
C ARG A 400 27.45 -3.15 14.01
N LYS A 401 27.72 -4.43 13.74
CA LYS A 401 29.07 -5.01 13.84
C LYS A 401 30.04 -4.43 12.82
N ARG A 402 29.61 -4.21 11.57
CA ARG A 402 30.44 -3.67 10.49
C ARG A 402 30.83 -2.22 10.74
N PHE A 403 29.83 -1.40 11.08
CA PHE A 403 29.93 0.03 11.32
C PHE A 403 31.00 0.38 12.34
N TRP A 404 30.92 -0.19 13.55
CA TRP A 404 31.88 0.10 14.62
C TRP A 404 33.25 -0.56 14.42
N ARG A 405 33.31 -1.84 14.03
CA ARG A 405 34.59 -2.57 13.91
C ARG A 405 35.52 -1.99 12.86
N ARG A 406 34.97 -1.37 11.81
CA ARG A 406 35.72 -0.79 10.69
C ARG A 406 35.67 0.75 10.65
N LEU A 407 35.39 1.37 11.79
CA LEU A 407 35.77 2.77 12.02
C LEU A 407 37.30 2.89 11.93
N ARG A 408 37.72 3.94 11.22
CA ARG A 408 39.12 4.30 10.99
C ARG A 408 39.63 5.33 11.99
N ASN A 409 38.74 6.18 12.51
CA ASN A 409 39.06 7.13 13.57
C ASN A 409 39.12 6.39 14.93
N GLU A 410 40.33 6.03 15.37
CA GLU A 410 40.55 5.31 16.64
C GLU A 410 40.17 6.12 17.89
N GLU A 411 40.26 7.45 17.86
CA GLU A 411 39.83 8.31 18.97
C GLU A 411 38.31 8.20 19.18
N LEU A 412 37.56 8.37 18.08
CA LEU A 412 36.11 8.21 18.07
C LEU A 412 35.67 6.77 18.39
N LYS A 413 36.38 5.77 17.89
CA LYS A 413 36.11 4.34 18.14
C LYS A 413 36.30 3.95 19.60
N ASN A 414 37.26 4.59 20.29
CA ASN A 414 37.47 4.45 21.73
C ASN A 414 36.38 5.14 22.54
N ALA A 415 36.02 6.39 22.22
CA ALA A 415 34.92 7.11 22.87
C ALA A 415 33.58 6.34 22.74
N THR A 416 33.28 5.87 21.53
CA THR A 416 32.04 5.15 21.20
C THR A 416 31.98 3.69 21.65
N ARG A 417 33.07 3.14 22.20
CA ARG A 417 33.16 1.72 22.60
C ARG A 417 32.06 1.33 23.61
N VAL A 418 31.82 2.18 24.60
CA VAL A 418 30.82 1.94 25.66
C VAL A 418 29.40 1.84 25.05
N HIS A 419 29.08 2.71 24.08
CA HIS A 419 27.81 2.69 23.35
C HIS A 419 27.64 1.42 22.51
N PHE A 420 28.71 0.94 21.87
CA PHE A 420 28.67 -0.33 21.14
C PHE A 420 28.44 -1.52 22.08
N GLU A 421 29.14 -1.57 23.22
CA GLU A 421 29.01 -2.65 24.20
C GLU A 421 27.65 -2.64 24.92
N SER A 422 27.01 -1.49 25.10
CA SER A 422 25.69 -1.34 25.75
C SER A 422 24.48 -1.82 24.93
N LYS A 423 24.70 -2.65 23.90
CA LYS A 423 23.66 -3.29 23.06
C LYS A 423 22.64 -2.33 22.39
N LEU A 424 23.03 -1.07 22.16
CA LEU A 424 22.23 -0.15 21.36
C LEU A 424 21.99 -0.68 19.94
N THR A 425 20.83 -0.33 19.37
CA THR A 425 20.50 -0.60 17.96
C THR A 425 21.44 0.15 17.01
N TYR A 426 21.47 -0.27 15.74
CA TYR A 426 22.31 0.37 14.73
C TYR A 426 21.95 1.85 14.54
N GLU A 427 20.66 2.17 14.59
CA GLU A 427 20.09 3.49 14.45
C GLU A 427 20.47 4.41 15.63
N GLU A 428 20.41 3.90 16.86
CA GLU A 428 20.87 4.64 18.06
C GLU A 428 22.38 4.87 18.05
N LEU A 429 23.18 3.88 17.60
CA LEU A 429 24.63 4.03 17.44
C LEU A 429 25.00 5.11 16.43
N LYS A 430 24.30 5.19 15.28
CA LYS A 430 24.50 6.28 14.30
C LYS A 430 24.30 7.66 14.92
N ILE A 431 23.33 7.82 15.82
CA ILE A 431 23.08 9.10 16.51
C ILE A 431 24.23 9.38 17.49
N LYS A 432 24.53 8.44 18.40
CA LYS A 432 25.59 8.61 19.41
C LYS A 432 26.97 8.87 18.79
N PHE A 433 27.31 8.17 17.71
CA PHE A 433 28.63 8.31 17.09
C PHE A 433 28.79 9.66 16.39
N ARG A 434 27.69 10.27 15.92
CA ARG A 434 27.70 11.65 15.36
C ARG A 434 27.79 12.72 16.43
N GLU A 435 27.20 12.49 17.60
CA GLU A 435 27.38 13.38 18.77
C GLU A 435 28.86 13.38 19.20
N GLU A 436 29.47 12.20 19.36
CA GLU A 436 30.90 12.06 19.69
C GLU A 436 31.83 12.61 18.59
N GLU A 437 31.52 12.38 17.31
CA GLU A 437 32.27 12.96 16.18
C GLU A 437 32.28 14.49 16.23
N PHE A 438 31.14 15.09 16.59
CA PHE A 438 30.98 16.54 16.71
C PHE A 438 31.73 17.12 17.91
N GLU A 439 31.66 16.49 19.10
CA GLU A 439 32.39 16.94 20.29
C GLU A 439 33.92 16.81 20.11
N ILE A 440 34.39 15.75 19.44
CA ILE A 440 35.81 15.59 19.07
C ILE A 440 36.24 16.69 18.08
N GLN A 441 35.40 17.02 17.10
CA GLN A 441 35.70 18.10 16.15
C GLN A 441 35.76 19.47 16.85
N ILE A 442 34.79 19.79 17.70
CA ILE A 442 34.79 21.02 18.53
C ILE A 442 36.06 21.10 19.40
N SER A 443 36.48 19.97 19.99
CA SER A 443 37.67 19.92 20.84
C SER A 443 38.95 20.21 20.06
N LYS A 444 39.02 19.80 18.78
CA LYS A 444 40.14 20.09 17.88
C LYS A 444 40.13 21.54 17.36
N ASP A 445 38.95 22.10 17.09
CA ASP A 445 38.81 23.48 16.61
C ASP A 445 39.08 24.54 17.71
N ARG A 446 39.25 24.12 18.97
CA ARG A 446 39.56 24.96 20.14
C ARG A 446 41.05 24.96 20.55
N LEU A 447 41.88 24.12 19.92
CA LEU A 447 43.32 23.97 20.18
C LEU A 447 44.16 24.65 19.08
#